data_AF-A0AAF0I3A8-F1
#
_entry.id   AF-A0AAF0I3A8-F1
#
_cell.length_a   1.000
_cell.length_b   1.000
_cell.length_c   1.000
_cell.angle_alpha   90.00
_cell.angle_beta   90.00
_cell.angle_gamma   90.00
#
_symmetry.space_group_name_H-M   'P 1'
#
loop_
_entity.id
_entity.type
_entity.pdbx_description
1 polymer ?
#
loop_
_entity_poly.entity_id
_entity_poly.type
_entity_poly.pdbx_seq_one_letter_code
_entity_poly.pdbx_strand_id
1 'polypeptide(L)'
;MPSRPLESPAECANCGEPIPRGAKSCSACGADERTGWRESDIYDGLDLPDDAWADVDAPSSPDPRPLASGRPGQLAWYWWATGLLLFLAFGMAVLGLR
;
A
#
# COMPACT_ATOMS: atom_id res chain seq x y z
N MET A 1 15.83 8.14 27.87
CA MET A 1 15.19 7.12 28.73
C MET A 1 15.63 5.77 28.23
N PRO A 2 16.23 4.89 29.07
CA PRO A 2 16.85 3.65 28.62
C PRO A 2 15.75 2.64 28.24
N SER A 3 15.67 2.25 26.97
CA SER A 3 14.83 1.16 26.50
C SER A 3 15.42 -0.16 26.98
N ARG A 4 14.79 -0.79 27.99
CA ARG A 4 15.10 -2.19 28.34
C ARG A 4 14.92 -3.05 27.08
N PRO A 5 15.83 -3.98 26.78
CA PRO A 5 15.57 -5.01 25.78
C PRO A 5 14.31 -5.75 26.21
N LEU A 6 13.22 -5.60 25.45
CA LEU A 6 11.97 -6.30 25.72
C LEU A 6 12.20 -7.73 25.26
N GLU A 7 12.41 -8.65 26.21
CA GLU A 7 12.51 -10.07 25.92
C GLU A 7 11.34 -10.48 24.99
N SER A 8 11.66 -11.15 23.88
CA SER A 8 10.67 -11.56 22.88
C SER A 8 9.58 -12.41 23.54
N PRO A 9 8.28 -12.10 23.35
CA PRO A 9 7.20 -12.90 23.93
C PRO A 9 7.22 -14.33 23.39
N ALA A 10 6.61 -15.29 24.09
CA ALA A 10 6.61 -16.70 23.66
C ALA A 10 5.80 -16.92 22.37
N GLU A 11 4.79 -16.07 22.14
CA GLU A 11 3.92 -16.09 20.97
C GLU A 11 3.82 -14.67 20.41
N CYS A 12 3.71 -14.56 19.09
CA CYS A 12 3.63 -13.29 18.41
C CYS A 12 2.22 -12.71 18.53
N ALA A 13 2.07 -11.59 19.22
CA ALA A 13 0.78 -10.93 19.37
C ALA A 13 0.12 -10.47 18.04
N ASN A 14 0.90 -10.36 16.96
CA ASN A 14 0.41 -9.93 15.65
C ASN A 14 -0.07 -11.09 14.75
N CYS A 15 0.36 -12.33 15.01
CA CYS A 15 0.00 -13.48 14.15
C CYS A 15 -0.24 -14.80 14.89
N GLY A 16 0.00 -14.83 16.20
CA GLY A 16 -0.14 -16.02 17.05
C GLY A 16 1.02 -17.03 16.96
N GLU A 17 1.98 -16.84 16.06
CA GLU A 17 3.05 -17.82 15.85
C GLU A 17 4.03 -17.85 17.05
N PRO A 18 4.47 -19.02 17.53
CA PRO A 18 5.50 -19.13 18.56
C PRO A 18 6.81 -18.47 18.13
N ILE A 19 7.34 -17.60 19.00
CA ILE A 19 8.60 -16.89 18.75
C ILE A 19 9.75 -17.62 19.45
N PRO A 20 10.83 -17.97 18.72
CA PRO A 20 12.04 -18.51 19.32
C PRO A 20 12.67 -17.53 20.32
N ARG A 21 13.19 -18.04 21.44
CA ARG A 21 13.83 -17.20 22.46
C ARG A 21 14.98 -16.39 21.86
N GLY A 22 14.94 -15.06 22.03
CA GLY A 22 15.98 -14.15 21.54
C GLY A 22 15.86 -13.78 20.06
N ALA A 23 14.73 -14.09 19.42
CA ALA A 23 14.46 -13.61 18.07
C ALA A 23 14.30 -12.09 18.06
N LYS A 24 14.94 -11.43 17.09
CA LYS A 24 14.86 -9.97 16.90
C LYS A 24 13.54 -9.54 16.25
N SER A 25 12.89 -10.46 15.55
CA SER A 25 11.59 -10.26 14.90
C SER A 25 10.87 -11.60 14.72
N CYS A 26 9.55 -11.55 14.51
CA CYS A 26 8.73 -12.71 14.16
C CYS A 26 9.04 -13.17 12.73
N SER A 27 9.31 -14.46 12.55
CA SER A 27 9.63 -15.03 11.23
C SER A 27 8.44 -15.10 10.27
N ALA A 28 7.21 -15.10 10.80
CA ALA A 28 5.99 -15.20 10.00
C ALA A 28 5.51 -13.84 9.47
N CYS A 29 5.51 -12.80 10.31
CA CYS A 29 4.95 -11.49 9.96
C CYS A 29 5.95 -10.32 10.01
N GLY A 30 7.17 -10.53 10.52
CA GLY A 30 8.19 -9.49 10.62
C GLY A 30 8.02 -8.50 11.78
N ALA A 31 7.07 -8.70 12.70
CA ALA A 31 6.91 -7.87 13.89
C ALA A 31 8.17 -7.92 14.79
N ASP A 32 8.53 -6.80 15.40
CA ASP A 32 9.76 -6.61 16.20
C ASP A 32 9.49 -5.69 17.42
N GLU A 33 10.53 -5.45 18.23
CA GLU A 33 10.44 -4.55 19.40
C GLU A 33 10.05 -3.11 19.04
N ARG A 34 10.41 -2.63 17.84
CA ARG A 34 10.15 -1.25 17.40
C ARG A 34 8.71 -1.06 16.93
N THR A 35 8.15 -2.08 16.32
CA THR A 35 6.73 -2.20 15.96
C THR A 35 5.89 -2.67 17.14
N GLY A 36 6.55 -2.96 18.28
CA GLY A 36 5.99 -3.14 19.62
C GLY A 36 5.49 -4.54 19.92
N TRP A 37 5.88 -5.56 19.13
CA TRP A 37 5.32 -6.92 19.20
C TRP A 37 3.78 -6.87 19.42
N ARG A 38 3.06 -5.94 18.76
CA ARG A 38 1.75 -5.44 19.24
C ARG A 38 0.61 -6.44 19.09
N GLU A 39 -0.28 -6.43 20.08
CA GLU A 39 -1.51 -7.22 20.20
C GLU A 39 -2.73 -6.57 19.50
N SER A 40 -2.66 -5.27 19.18
CA SER A 40 -3.67 -4.52 18.41
C SER A 40 -3.19 -3.07 18.22
N ASP A 41 -3.26 -2.51 17.02
CA ASP A 41 -3.16 -1.07 16.82
C ASP A 41 -4.42 -0.38 17.40
N ILE A 42 -4.30 0.86 17.90
CA ILE A 42 -5.46 1.66 18.33
C ILE A 42 -6.45 1.85 17.16
N TYR A 43 -5.94 1.73 15.93
CA TYR A 43 -6.69 1.81 14.70
C TYR A 43 -7.30 0.48 14.22
N ASP A 44 -6.93 -0.67 14.80
CA ASP A 44 -7.40 -2.01 14.38
C ASP A 44 -8.80 -2.36 14.92
N GLY A 45 -9.30 -1.61 15.91
CA GLY A 45 -10.65 -1.75 16.47
C GLY A 45 -11.64 -0.70 15.97
N LEU A 46 -11.27 0.06 14.93
CA LEU A 46 -12.21 0.98 14.31
C LEU A 46 -13.13 0.16 13.40
N ASP A 47 -14.42 0.18 13.70
CA ASP A 47 -15.50 -0.40 12.89
C ASP A 47 -15.66 0.46 11.62
N LEU A 48 -14.66 0.40 10.73
CA LEU A 48 -14.72 1.04 9.43
C LEU A 48 -15.75 0.28 8.60
N PRO A 49 -16.73 0.96 8.01
CA PRO A 49 -17.71 0.28 7.17
C PRO A 49 -16.99 -0.36 5.97
N ASP A 50 -17.43 -1.57 5.60
CA ASP A 50 -16.79 -2.42 4.59
C ASP A 50 -16.63 -1.74 3.22
N ASP A 51 -17.38 -0.66 2.98
CA ASP A 51 -17.37 0.16 1.77
C ASP A 51 -16.28 1.25 1.76
N ALA A 52 -15.57 1.48 2.88
CA ALA A 52 -14.48 2.47 2.97
C ALA A 52 -13.35 2.20 1.96
N TRP A 53 -13.24 0.97 1.46
CA TRP A 53 -12.27 0.53 0.47
C TRP A 53 -12.90 0.12 -0.87
N ALA A 54 -14.22 0.24 -1.03
CA ALA A 54 -14.93 -0.21 -2.24
C ALA A 54 -14.53 0.56 -3.50
N ASP A 55 -13.86 1.72 -3.34
CA ASP A 55 -13.40 2.56 -4.44
C ASP A 55 -11.91 2.36 -4.78
N VAL A 56 -11.20 1.48 -4.07
CA VAL A 56 -9.82 1.13 -4.38
C VAL A 56 -9.76 -0.33 -4.81
N ASP A 57 -9.54 -0.54 -6.11
CA ASP A 57 -9.15 -1.81 -6.72
C ASP A 57 -7.83 -2.33 -6.10
N ALA A 58 -7.90 -2.87 -4.89
CA ALA A 58 -6.75 -3.43 -4.17
C ALA A 58 -7.07 -4.86 -3.74
N PRO A 59 -6.54 -5.89 -4.42
CA PRO A 59 -6.70 -7.26 -3.98
C PRO A 59 -5.92 -7.50 -2.68
N SER A 60 -6.64 -7.86 -1.64
CA SER A 60 -6.13 -8.32 -0.35
C SER A 60 -5.55 -9.74 -0.47
N SER A 61 -4.22 -9.86 -0.50
CA SER A 61 -3.42 -10.97 0.08
C SER A 61 -1.92 -10.80 -0.23
N PRO A 62 -1.02 -11.05 0.72
CA PRO A 62 0.43 -11.01 0.51
C PRO A 62 0.90 -12.33 -0.14
N ASP A 63 0.72 -12.46 -1.45
CA ASP A 63 1.31 -13.52 -2.24
C ASP A 63 2.51 -12.96 -3.03
N PRO A 64 3.73 -13.52 -2.92
CA PRO A 64 4.87 -13.06 -3.72
C PRO A 64 4.74 -13.64 -5.14
N ARG A 65 3.92 -13.00 -5.98
CA ARG A 65 3.79 -13.34 -7.41
C ARG A 65 4.47 -12.28 -8.29
N PRO A 66 5.15 -12.72 -9.36
CA PRO A 66 6.06 -11.89 -10.13
C PRO A 66 5.30 -10.75 -10.79
N LEU A 67 5.85 -9.54 -10.65
CA LEU A 67 5.48 -8.27 -11.30
C LEU A 67 4.47 -8.48 -12.44
N ALA A 68 3.19 -8.56 -12.08
CA ALA A 68 2.13 -8.51 -13.06
C ALA A 68 2.14 -7.05 -13.53
N SER A 69 2.71 -6.85 -14.72
CA SER A 69 2.65 -5.62 -15.47
C SER A 69 1.20 -5.13 -15.46
N GLY A 70 0.90 -4.18 -14.56
CA GLY A 70 -0.37 -3.48 -14.56
C GLY A 70 -0.53 -2.96 -15.98
N ARG A 71 -1.53 -3.48 -16.70
CA ARG A 71 -1.94 -2.90 -17.97
C ARG A 71 -2.11 -1.40 -17.68
N PRO A 72 -1.44 -0.48 -18.41
CA PRO A 72 -1.60 0.96 -18.17
C PRO A 72 -3.05 1.31 -18.52
N GLY A 73 -3.89 1.15 -17.51
CA GLY A 73 -5.32 1.02 -17.63
C GLY A 73 -5.96 2.37 -17.45
N GLN A 74 -6.23 2.99 -18.59
CA GLN A 74 -7.49 3.70 -18.83
C GLN A 74 -7.64 5.09 -18.20
N LEU A 75 -6.62 5.64 -17.56
CA LEU A 75 -6.54 7.07 -17.25
C LEU A 75 -5.66 7.78 -18.31
N ALA A 76 -6.17 8.54 -19.27
CA ALA A 76 -7.52 8.68 -19.77
C ALA A 76 -7.35 9.00 -21.26
N TRP A 77 -7.96 8.24 -22.16
CA TRP A 77 -7.97 8.55 -23.60
C TRP A 77 -8.33 10.04 -23.86
N TYR A 78 -9.15 10.62 -22.98
CA TYR A 78 -9.52 12.04 -22.98
C TYR A 78 -8.33 13.01 -22.82
N TRP A 79 -7.29 12.66 -22.07
CA TRP A 79 -6.08 13.48 -21.96
C TRP A 79 -5.30 13.52 -23.29
N TRP A 80 -5.25 12.39 -23.99
CA TRP A 80 -4.68 12.33 -25.34
C TRP A 80 -5.48 13.17 -26.34
N ALA A 81 -6.81 13.05 -26.32
CA ALA A 81 -7.68 13.86 -27.18
C ALA A 81 -7.55 15.36 -26.88
N THR A 82 -7.50 15.75 -25.61
CA THR A 82 -7.30 17.14 -25.18
C THR A 82 -5.94 17.67 -25.65
N GLY A 83 -4.87 16.90 -25.50
CA GLY A 83 -3.54 17.27 -25.96
C GLY A 83 -3.48 17.48 -27.49
N LEU A 84 -4.11 16.58 -28.25
CA LEU A 84 -4.16 16.69 -29.72
C LEU A 84 -4.94 17.93 -30.18
N LEU A 85 -6.07 18.23 -29.54
CA LEU A 85 -6.89 19.40 -29.86
C LEU A 85 -6.12 20.70 -29.59
N LEU A 86 -5.46 20.82 -28.43
CA LEU A 86 -4.63 21.98 -28.09
C LEU A 86 -3.47 22.15 -29.08
N PHE A 87 -2.83 21.05 -29.49
CA PHE A 87 -1.73 21.09 -30.46
C PHE A 87 -2.19 21.59 -31.84
N LEU A 88 -3.32 21.09 -32.35
CA LEU A 88 -3.88 21.54 -33.64
C LEU A 88 -4.31 23.00 -33.60
N ALA A 89 -4.98 23.42 -32.52
CA ALA A 89 -5.40 24.81 -32.33
C ALA A 89 -4.18 25.75 -32.28
N PHE A 90 -3.13 25.35 -31.58
CA PHE A 90 -1.88 26.10 -31.54
C PHE A 90 -1.20 26.16 -32.91
N GLY A 91 -1.14 25.03 -33.62
CA GLY A 91 -0.61 24.96 -34.98
C GLY A 91 -1.34 25.90 -35.95
N MET A 92 -2.68 25.85 -35.98
CA MET A 92 -3.50 26.76 -36.79
C MET A 92 -3.25 28.23 -36.44
N ALA A 93 -3.15 28.55 -35.14
CA ALA A 93 -2.88 29.91 -34.69
C ALA A 93 -1.49 30.43 -35.11
N VAL A 94 -0.45 29.59 -35.03
CA VAL A 94 0.92 29.97 -35.43
C VAL A 94 1.06 30.05 -36.95
N LEU A 95 0.38 29.16 -37.68
CA LEU A 95 0.46 29.10 -39.15
C LEU A 95 -0.43 30.16 -39.83
N GLY A 96 -1.21 30.95 -39.07
CA GLY A 96 -2.00 32.05 -39.59
C GLY A 96 -3.26 31.65 -40.38
N LEU A 97 -3.67 30.37 -40.30
CA LEU A 97 -4.93 29.87 -40.84
C LEU A 97 -6.07 30.25 -39.88
N ARG A 98 -6.43 31.53 -39.89
CA ARG A 98 -7.71 32.01 -39.36
C ARG A 98 -8.75 32.00 -40.45
#